data_AF-A0A356IWW6-F1
#
_entry.id   AF-A0A356IWW6-F1
#
_cell.length_a   1.000
_cell.length_b   1.000
_cell.length_c   1.000
_cell.angle_alpha   90.00
_cell.angle_beta   90.00
_cell.angle_gamma   90.00
#
_symmetry.space_group_name_H-M   'P 1'
#
loop_
_entity.id
_entity.type
_entity.pdbx_description
1 polymer ?
#
loop_
_entity_poly.entity_id
_entity_poly.type
_entity_poly.pdbx_seq_one_letter_code
_entity_poly.pdbx_strand_id
1 'polypeptide(L)'
;MKLISFTIKNYRSITDAYNIPVKGKTILIGPNNEGKSNILSALDLAFKTINQVTTIPTPSGRKIFLGIGRRDNYRWERDYPIQLRDEKVNVSTELVLEFEFNDLELIEFNKPESFSEFD
;
A
#
# COMPACT_ATOMS: atom_id res chain seq x y z
N MET A 1 7.58 -12.04 -5.58
CA MET A 1 6.28 -11.47 -6.01
C MET A 1 6.58 -10.32 -6.96
N LYS A 2 5.68 -10.02 -7.90
CA LYS A 2 5.83 -8.94 -8.88
C LYS A 2 4.59 -8.06 -8.92
N LEU A 3 4.74 -6.74 -8.77
CA LEU A 3 3.63 -5.80 -8.91
C LEU A 3 3.16 -5.77 -10.37
N ILE A 4 1.88 -6.02 -10.61
CA ILE A 4 1.27 -6.04 -11.96
C ILE A 4 0.26 -4.91 -12.17
N SER A 5 -0.38 -4.44 -11.12
CA SER A 5 -1.29 -3.30 -11.19
C SER A 5 -1.33 -2.52 -9.89
N PHE A 6 -1.74 -1.26 -10.00
CA PHE A 6 -1.91 -0.37 -8.88
C PHE A 6 -3.17 0.47 -9.05
N THR A 7 -4.02 0.51 -8.03
CA THR A 7 -5.20 1.38 -7.98
C THR A 7 -5.04 2.40 -6.86
N ILE A 8 -5.44 3.64 -7.16
CA ILE A 8 -5.42 4.77 -6.23
C ILE A 8 -6.82 5.37 -6.19
N LYS A 9 -7.38 5.53 -4.99
CA LYS A 9 -8.57 6.36 -4.78
C LYS A 9 -8.34 7.38 -3.69
N ASN A 10 -8.88 8.57 -3.93
CA ASN A 10 -8.87 9.69 -3.01
C ASN A 10 -7.47 10.01 -2.46
N TYR A 11 -6.50 10.31 -3.34
CA TYR A 11 -5.16 10.72 -2.98
C TYR A 11 -4.71 11.98 -3.75
N ARG A 12 -4.59 13.10 -3.05
CA ARG A 12 -4.17 14.41 -3.58
C ARG A 12 -5.02 14.85 -4.78
N SER A 13 -4.43 14.96 -5.96
CA SER A 13 -5.14 15.33 -7.19
C SER A 13 -5.86 14.15 -7.85
N ILE A 14 -5.79 12.94 -7.27
CA ILE A 14 -6.35 11.71 -7.83
C ILE A 14 -7.60 11.38 -7.03
N THR A 15 -8.77 11.43 -7.67
CA THR A 15 -10.03 10.94 -7.09
C THR A 15 -10.18 9.45 -7.35
N ASP A 16 -9.94 9.02 -8.60
CA ASP A 16 -9.96 7.61 -9.00
C ASP A 16 -8.95 7.36 -10.12
N ALA A 17 -8.00 6.47 -9.88
CA ALA A 17 -7.11 5.92 -10.90
C ALA A 17 -7.10 4.40 -10.75
N TYR A 18 -7.95 3.75 -11.53
CA TYR A 18 -8.21 2.33 -11.45
C TYR A 18 -7.23 1.52 -12.33
N ASN A 19 -6.67 0.46 -11.75
CA ASN A 19 -5.92 -0.59 -12.44
C ASN A 19 -4.82 -0.04 -13.38
N ILE A 20 -3.93 0.81 -12.84
CA ILE A 20 -2.76 1.30 -13.57
C ILE A 20 -1.82 0.10 -13.79
N PRO A 21 -1.56 -0.33 -15.03
CA PRO A 21 -0.73 -1.48 -15.30
C PRO A 21 0.74 -1.18 -15.02
N VAL A 22 1.43 -2.11 -14.36
CA VAL A 22 2.88 -2.04 -14.11
C VAL A 22 3.52 -3.26 -14.77
N LYS A 23 4.29 -3.04 -15.83
CA LYS A 23 4.96 -4.10 -16.59
C LYS A 23 6.36 -3.67 -16.99
N GLY A 24 7.37 -4.42 -16.55
CA GLY A 24 8.77 -4.18 -16.92
C GLY A 24 9.18 -2.72 -16.71
N LYS A 25 9.67 -2.08 -17.78
CA LYS A 25 9.93 -0.64 -17.79
C LYS A 25 8.65 0.12 -18.12
N THR A 26 8.00 0.66 -17.09
CA THR A 26 6.80 1.50 -17.23
C THR A 26 7.19 2.98 -17.19
N ILE A 27 6.64 3.77 -18.13
CA ILE A 27 6.91 5.22 -18.23
C ILE A 27 5.58 5.96 -18.02
N LEU A 28 5.55 6.90 -17.07
CA LEU A 28 4.42 7.78 -16.83
C LEU A 28 4.59 9.07 -17.65
N ILE A 29 3.70 9.31 -18.62
CA ILE A 29 3.72 10.49 -19.49
C ILE A 29 2.38 11.23 -19.43
N GLY A 30 2.41 12.55 -19.64
CA GLY A 30 1.23 13.41 -19.65
C GLY A 30 1.60 14.87 -19.39
N PRO A 31 0.65 15.81 -19.57
CA PRO A 31 0.84 17.23 -19.25
C PRO A 31 1.32 17.52 -17.83
N ASN A 32 1.86 18.73 -17.61
CA ASN A 32 2.21 19.20 -16.27
C ASN A 32 0.95 19.25 -15.39
N ASN A 33 1.10 18.91 -14.11
CA ASN A 33 0.03 18.91 -13.09
C ASN A 33 -1.08 17.86 -13.24
N GLU A 34 -0.92 16.87 -14.12
CA GLU A 34 -1.85 15.72 -14.25
C GLU A 34 -1.71 14.64 -13.15
N GLY A 35 -1.01 14.94 -12.05
CA GLY A 35 -0.88 14.00 -10.94
C GLY A 35 0.12 12.86 -11.13
N LYS A 36 0.97 12.86 -12.16
CA LYS A 36 2.02 11.84 -12.36
C LYS A 36 2.90 11.62 -11.11
N SER A 37 3.35 12.72 -10.48
CA SER A 37 4.13 12.65 -9.24
C SER A 37 3.28 12.18 -8.05
N ASN A 38 1.96 12.39 -8.09
CA ASN A 38 1.04 11.89 -7.07
C ASN A 38 0.82 10.38 -7.19
N ILE A 39 0.82 9.82 -8.40
CA ILE A 39 0.82 8.36 -8.62
C ILE A 39 2.06 7.73 -7.95
N LEU A 40 3.25 8.28 -8.21
CA LEU A 40 4.48 7.81 -7.58
C LEU A 40 4.49 8.01 -6.06
N SER A 41 3.94 9.11 -5.56
CA SER A 41 3.82 9.37 -4.12
C SER A 41 2.85 8.40 -3.43
N ALA A 42 1.75 8.04 -4.09
CA ALA A 42 0.80 7.05 -3.59
C ALA A 42 1.46 5.66 -3.52
N LEU A 43 2.24 5.31 -4.54
CA LEU A 43 2.96 4.03 -4.58
C LEU A 43 4.03 3.95 -3.47
N ASP A 44 4.80 5.02 -3.29
CA ASP A 44 5.76 5.15 -2.18
C ASP A 44 5.07 5.04 -0.81
N LEU A 45 3.92 5.70 -0.64
CA LEU A 45 3.12 5.58 0.57
C LEU A 45 2.67 4.14 0.81
N ALA A 46 2.16 3.44 -0.21
CA ALA A 46 1.71 2.06 -0.09
C ALA A 46 2.84 1.13 0.41
N PHE A 47 4.01 1.19 -0.22
CA PHE A 47 5.16 0.38 0.19
C PHE A 47 5.68 0.74 1.59
N LYS A 48 5.71 2.02 1.94
CA LYS A 48 6.09 2.44 3.29
C LYS A 48 5.10 1.94 4.34
N THR A 49 3.81 1.88 4.02
CA THR A 49 2.78 1.32 4.91
C THR A 49 2.98 -0.18 5.09
N ILE A 50 3.22 -0.93 3.99
CA ILE A 50 3.53 -2.37 4.06
C ILE A 50 4.76 -2.62 4.95
N ASN A 51 5.84 -1.87 4.75
CA ASN A 51 7.09 -2.03 5.50
C ASN A 51 7.00 -1.65 6.99
N GLN A 52 5.94 -0.95 7.41
CA GLN A 52 5.71 -0.61 8.82
C GLN A 52 5.02 -1.72 9.60
N VAL A 53 4.39 -2.67 8.91
CA VAL A 53 3.75 -3.81 9.57
C VAL A 53 4.84 -4.79 10.00
N THR A 54 5.56 -4.47 11.07
CA THR A 54 6.46 -5.41 11.73
C THR A 54 5.71 -6.17 12.81
N THR A 55 5.59 -7.49 12.64
CA THR A 55 5.09 -8.38 13.70
C THR A 55 6.20 -8.58 14.72
N ILE A 56 6.03 -8.08 15.94
CA ILE A 56 6.95 -8.40 17.04
C ILE A 56 6.37 -9.61 17.79
N PRO A 57 7.08 -10.74 17.87
CA PRO A 57 6.70 -11.85 18.74
C PRO A 57 6.74 -11.37 20.19
N THR A 58 5.65 -11.50 20.93
CA THR A 58 5.69 -11.28 22.38
C THR A 58 6.04 -12.58 23.10
N PRO A 59 6.63 -12.52 24.32
CA PRO A 59 6.91 -13.70 25.14
C PRO A 59 5.69 -14.58 25.47
N SER A 60 4.46 -14.07 25.25
CA SER A 60 3.20 -14.78 25.46
C SER A 60 2.63 -15.41 24.18
N GLY A 61 3.38 -15.42 23.07
CA GLY A 61 2.95 -15.97 21.78
C GLY A 61 1.89 -15.11 21.06
N ARG A 62 1.46 -14.00 21.67
CA ARG A 62 0.58 -13.03 21.00
C ARG A 62 1.38 -12.21 20.00
N LYS A 63 1.00 -12.29 18.72
CA LYS A 63 1.44 -11.33 17.69
C LYS A 63 0.80 -9.97 18.04
N ILE A 64 1.57 -9.07 18.66
CA ILE A 64 1.11 -7.67 18.83
C ILE A 64 1.57 -6.91 17.60
N PHE A 65 0.63 -6.32 16.88
CA PHE A 65 0.92 -5.27 15.92
C PHE A 65 1.39 -4.06 16.71
N LEU A 66 2.71 -3.91 16.86
CA LEU A 66 3.28 -2.79 17.60
C LEU A 66 3.21 -1.53 16.73
N GLY A 67 2.00 -0.98 16.65
CA GLY A 67 1.69 0.36 16.18
C GLY A 67 2.00 0.64 14.70
N ILE A 68 0.94 0.94 13.96
CA ILE A 68 0.92 2.03 12.97
C ILE A 68 1.17 3.35 13.74
N GLY A 69 2.35 3.46 14.34
CA GLY A 69 2.66 4.39 15.41
C GLY A 69 3.84 5.26 15.03
N ARG A 70 3.52 6.46 14.53
CA ARG A 70 4.42 7.62 14.38
C ARG A 70 5.48 7.57 13.28
N ARG A 71 5.11 7.07 12.10
CA ARG A 71 5.63 7.67 10.86
C ARG A 71 4.43 8.21 10.10
N ASP A 72 4.17 9.50 10.27
CA ASP A 72 3.09 10.25 9.60
C ASP A 72 3.34 10.35 8.08
N ASN A 73 3.40 9.20 7.41
CA ASN A 73 3.60 9.14 5.97
C ASN A 73 2.38 9.65 5.22
N TYR A 74 1.20 9.44 5.81
CA TYR A 74 -0.07 9.98 5.35
C TYR A 74 -0.46 11.18 6.20
N ARG A 75 -0.63 12.34 5.57
CA ARG A 75 -1.10 13.58 6.21
C ARG A 75 -2.42 13.99 5.60
N TRP A 76 -3.52 13.93 6.36
CA TRP A 76 -4.87 14.22 5.86
C TRP A 76 -4.97 15.56 5.10
N GLU A 77 -4.39 16.63 5.66
CA GLU A 77 -4.44 17.98 5.10
C GLU A 77 -3.64 18.14 3.81
N ARG A 78 -2.77 17.18 3.49
CA ARG A 78 -1.95 17.16 2.27
C ARG A 78 -2.44 16.10 1.29
N ASP A 79 -2.70 14.90 1.77
CA ASP A 79 -2.83 13.69 0.98
C ASP A 79 -4.27 13.32 0.66
N TYR A 80 -5.27 13.78 1.40
CA TYR A 80 -6.67 13.61 1.00
C TYR A 80 -7.08 14.72 0.00
N PRO A 81 -7.80 14.44 -1.10
CA PRO A 81 -8.20 15.43 -2.09
C PRO A 81 -8.99 16.58 -1.48
N ILE A 82 -8.59 17.82 -1.77
CA ILE A 82 -9.19 18.99 -1.15
C ILE A 82 -10.69 19.12 -1.46
N GLN A 83 -11.10 18.69 -2.65
CA GLN A 83 -12.49 18.75 -3.13
C GLN A 83 -13.41 17.77 -2.41
N LEU A 84 -12.86 16.70 -1.82
CA LEU A 84 -13.64 15.65 -1.16
C LEU A 84 -13.64 15.79 0.37
N ARG A 85 -12.86 16.73 0.95
CA ARG A 85 -12.70 16.86 2.41
C ARG A 85 -13.99 17.24 3.14
N ASP A 86 -14.91 17.90 2.46
CA ASP A 86 -16.17 18.35 3.06
C ASP A 86 -17.21 17.22 3.15
N GLU A 87 -16.95 16.06 2.55
CA GLU A 87 -17.79 14.88 2.63
C GLU A 87 -17.67 14.24 4.03
N LYS A 88 -18.81 14.01 4.71
CA LYS A 88 -18.84 13.65 6.13
C LYS A 88 -18.93 12.15 6.42
N VAL A 89 -19.04 11.28 5.42
CA VAL A 89 -19.34 9.86 5.63
C VAL A 89 -18.36 8.96 4.87
N ASN A 90 -17.70 8.07 5.62
CA ASN A 90 -16.87 6.98 5.11
C ASN A 90 -15.75 7.39 4.14
N VAL A 91 -15.04 8.48 4.46
CA VAL A 91 -13.95 9.02 3.67
C VAL A 91 -12.62 8.32 3.97
N SER A 92 -12.01 7.72 2.95
CA SER A 92 -10.71 7.06 3.06
C SER A 92 -9.90 7.23 1.76
N THR A 93 -8.58 7.15 1.88
CA THR A 93 -7.68 6.88 0.75
C THR A 93 -7.54 5.38 0.59
N GLU A 94 -7.78 4.86 -0.60
CA GLU A 94 -7.61 3.43 -0.90
C GLU A 94 -6.42 3.25 -1.85
N LEU A 95 -5.48 2.40 -1.45
CA LEU A 95 -4.32 2.03 -2.26
C LEU A 95 -4.34 0.51 -2.40
N VAL A 96 -4.60 0.01 -3.61
CA VAL A 96 -4.70 -1.43 -3.88
C VAL A 96 -3.56 -1.83 -4.80
N LEU A 97 -2.75 -2.79 -4.33
CA LEU A 97 -1.62 -3.34 -5.07
C LEU A 97 -1.93 -4.79 -5.45
N GLU A 98 -1.84 -5.09 -6.75
CA GLU A 98 -2.00 -6.46 -7.23
C GLU A 98 -0.63 -7.05 -7.58
N PHE A 99 -0.33 -8.21 -7.00
CA PHE A 99 0.92 -8.92 -7.20
C PHE A 99 0.69 -10.25 -7.92
N GLU A 100 1.53 -10.52 -8.90
CA GLU A 100 1.69 -11.82 -9.53
C GLU A 100 2.78 -12.60 -8.77
N PHE A 101 2.51 -13.86 -8.48
CA PHE A 101 3.44 -14.80 -7.86
C PHE A 101 3.91 -15.79 -8.92
N ASN A 102 5.16 -16.22 -8.80
CA ASN A 102 5.59 -17.43 -9.50
C ASN A 102 5.23 -18.69 -8.69
N ASP A 103 5.33 -19.85 -9.32
CA ASP A 103 4.95 -21.13 -8.70
C ASP A 103 5.71 -21.41 -7.40
N LEU A 104 7.00 -21.08 -7.33
CA LEU A 104 7.82 -21.29 -6.14
C LEU A 104 7.39 -20.38 -4.98
N GLU A 105 7.12 -19.11 -5.28
CA GLU A 105 6.63 -18.13 -4.31
C GLU A 105 5.23 -18.49 -3.80
N LEU A 106 4.38 -19.02 -4.66
CA LEU A 106 3.03 -19.45 -4.28
C LEU A 106 3.07 -20.69 -3.37
N ILE A 107 3.99 -21.62 -3.63
CA ILE A 107 4.25 -22.74 -2.73
C ILE A 107 4.76 -22.22 -1.38
N GLU A 108 5.73 -21.31 -1.37
CA GLU A 108 6.27 -20.72 -0.14
C GLU A 108 5.20 -19.98 0.67
N PHE A 109 4.38 -19.17 0.01
CA PHE A 109 3.31 -18.42 0.63
C PHE A 109 2.25 -19.31 1.28
N ASN A 110 1.96 -20.48 0.68
CA ASN A 110 0.98 -21.43 1.18
C ASN A 110 1.54 -22.44 2.20
N LYS A 111 2.84 -22.40 2.51
CA LYS A 111 3.38 -23.26 3.57
C LYS A 111 2.78 -22.81 4.91
N PRO A 112 2.15 -23.71 5.67
CA PRO A 112 1.82 -23.40 7.06
C PRO A 112 3.13 -23.12 7.81
N GLU A 113 3.21 -22.00 8.54
CA GLU A 113 4.34 -21.75 9.46
C GLU A 113 4.43 -22.96 10.40
N SER A 114 5.41 -23.84 10.19
CA SER A 114 5.74 -24.89 11.14
C SER A 114 6.33 -24.19 12.36
N PHE A 115 5.50 -24.00 13.38
CA PHE A 115 5.98 -23.62 14.70
C PHE A 115 6.92 -24.73 15.17
N SER A 116 8.23 -24.51 15.08
CA SER A 116 9.18 -25.30 15.84
C SER A 116 8.93 -24.94 17.30
N GLU A 117 8.26 -25.85 18.02
CA GLU A 117 8.26 -25.86 19.47
C GLU A 117 9.72 -25.76 19.93
N PHE A 118 10.00 -24.73 20.74
CA PHE A 118 11.29 -24.61 21.39
C PHE A 118 11.32 -25.65 22.53
N ASP A 119 12.20 -26.65 22.39
CA ASP A 119 12.64 -27.52 23.49
C ASP A 119 13.41 -26.73 24.57
#